data_AF-A0A7Z0AC26-F1
#
_entry.id   AF-A0A7Z0AC26-F1
#
_cell.length_a   1.000
_cell.length_b   1.000
_cell.length_c   1.000
_cell.angle_alpha   90.00
_cell.angle_beta   90.00
_cell.angle_gamma   90.00
#
_symmetry.space_group_name_H-M   'P 1'
#
loop_
_entity.id
_entity.type
_entity.pdbx_description
1 polymer ?
#
loop_
_entity_poly.entity_id
_entity_poly.type
_entity_poly.pdbx_seq_one_letter_code
_entity_poly.pdbx_strand_id
1 'polypeptide(L)' 'MHDVGKIAEAAGVGTLVLSHFVPGHVDVPDETWIAPVREHYAGRIIAGRDLMEIEV' A
#
# COMPACT_ATOMS: atom_id res chain seq x y z
N MET A 1 3.11 2.96 8.33
CA MET A 1 3.56 2.71 6.94
C MET A 1 4.16 3.94 6.26
N HIS A 2 4.36 5.08 6.95
CA HIS A 2 4.93 6.31 6.38
C HIS A 2 6.22 6.10 5.57
N ASP A 3 7.13 5.28 6.06
CA ASP A 3 8.41 5.06 5.39
C ASP A 3 8.28 4.35 4.05
N VAL A 4 7.28 3.48 3.89
CA VAL A 4 6.97 2.84 2.59
C VAL A 4 6.56 3.89 1.56
N GLY A 5 5.75 4.88 1.98
CA GLY A 5 5.36 6.01 1.12
C GLY A 5 6.57 6.83 0.68
N LYS A 6 7.46 7.19 1.62
CA LYS A 6 8.69 7.94 1.30
C LYS A 6 9.60 7.18 0.33
N ILE A 7 9.73 5.87 0.52
CA ILE A 7 10.54 5.01 -0.37
C ILE A 7 9.93 4.96 -1.77
N ALA A 8 8.61 4.78 -1.89
CA ALA A 8 7.93 4.73 -3.18
C ALA A 8 8.04 6.05 -3.95
N GLU A 9 7.88 7.17 -3.27
CA GLU A 9 8.06 8.51 -3.85
C GLU A 9 9.50 8.71 -4.33
N ALA A 10 10.49 8.40 -3.48
CA ALA A 10 11.91 8.52 -3.84
C ALA A 10 12.32 7.60 -5.00
N ALA A 11 11.68 6.43 -5.12
CA ALA A 11 11.90 5.49 -6.22
C ALA A 11 11.18 5.89 -7.52
N GLY A 12 10.25 6.86 -7.48
CA GLY A 12 9.50 7.31 -8.64
C GLY A 12 8.58 6.25 -9.27
N VAL A 13 8.06 5.32 -8.45
CA VAL A 13 7.19 4.25 -8.97
C VAL A 13 5.79 4.75 -9.29
N GLY A 14 5.17 4.22 -10.34
CA GLY A 14 3.80 4.59 -10.74
C GLY A 14 2.70 3.95 -9.89
N THR A 15 2.95 2.73 -9.38
CA THR A 15 2.03 1.98 -8.52
C THR A 15 2.78 1.33 -7.37
N LEU A 16 2.26 1.49 -6.15
CA LEU A 16 2.71 0.83 -4.93
C LEU A 16 1.65 -0.19 -4.48
N VAL A 17 2.05 -1.45 -4.34
CA VAL A 17 1.19 -2.53 -3.82
C VAL A 17 1.65 -2.89 -2.42
N LEU A 18 0.81 -2.65 -1.41
CA LEU A 18 1.04 -3.01 -0.03
C LEU A 18 0.65 -4.47 0.20
N SER A 19 1.48 -5.20 0.94
CA SER A 19 1.24 -6.61 1.30
C SER A 19 1.73 -6.89 2.73
N HIS A 20 1.57 -8.13 3.19
CA HIS A 20 2.05 -8.58 4.50
C HIS A 20 1.45 -7.80 5.69
N PHE A 21 0.11 -7.70 5.70
CA PHE A 21 -0.62 -7.01 6.77
C PHE A 21 -0.66 -7.80 8.08
N VAL A 22 -0.59 -7.10 9.20
CA VAL A 22 -0.68 -7.68 10.55
C VAL A 22 -1.61 -6.82 11.40
N PRO A 23 -2.65 -7.37 12.03
CA PRO A 23 -3.01 -8.80 12.06
C PRO A 23 -3.56 -9.31 10.73
N GLY A 24 -3.16 -10.51 10.31
CA GLY A 24 -3.57 -11.12 9.02
C GLY A 24 -4.85 -11.95 9.07
N HIS A 25 -5.44 -12.17 10.25
CA HIS A 25 -6.65 -12.99 10.45
C HIS A 25 -7.91 -12.16 10.75
N VAL A 26 -7.78 -10.83 10.73
CA VAL A 26 -8.86 -9.89 10.98
C VAL A 26 -9.06 -9.06 9.72
N ASP A 27 -10.31 -8.85 9.33
CA ASP A 27 -10.64 -7.89 8.28
C ASP A 27 -10.37 -6.48 8.80
N VAL A 28 -9.19 -5.97 8.47
CA VAL A 28 -8.79 -4.58 8.71
C VAL A 28 -9.11 -3.77 7.43
N PRO A 29 -9.86 -2.67 7.54
CA PRO A 29 -10.15 -1.80 6.40
C PRO A 29 -8.86 -1.31 5.74
N ASP A 30 -8.80 -1.32 4.41
CA ASP A 30 -7.58 -0.96 3.66
C ASP A 30 -7.07 0.44 3.96
N GLU A 31 -7.97 1.37 4.24
CA GLU A 31 -7.63 2.75 4.59
C GLU A 31 -6.71 2.84 5.82
N THR A 32 -6.79 1.86 6.74
CA THR A 32 -5.90 1.76 7.91
C THR A 32 -4.43 1.68 7.50
N TRP A 33 -4.16 1.05 6.35
CA TRP A 33 -2.82 0.88 5.80
C TRP A 33 -2.47 1.98 4.81
N ILE A 34 -3.44 2.40 3.99
CA ILE A 34 -3.24 3.37 2.91
C ILE A 34 -3.04 4.79 3.43
N ALA A 35 -3.81 5.24 4.42
CA ALA A 35 -3.77 6.60 4.94
C ALA A 35 -2.34 7.09 5.30
N PRO A 36 -1.56 6.37 6.13
CA PRO A 36 -0.20 6.80 6.47
C PRO A 36 0.80 6.73 5.30
N VAL A 37 0.53 5.95 4.25
CA VAL A 37 1.35 5.94 3.02
C VAL A 37 1.06 7.17 2.17
N ARG A 38 -0.23 7.54 2.08
CA ARG A 38 -0.72 8.66 1.27
C ARG A 38 -0.13 10.00 1.71
N GLU A 39 0.27 10.14 2.96
CA GLU A 39 0.96 11.34 3.46
C GLU A 39 2.30 11.63 2.76
N HIS A 40 2.90 10.63 2.12
CA HIS A 40 4.22 10.76 1.49
C HIS A 40 4.29 10.29 0.04
N TYR A 41 3.23 9.70 -0.50
CA TYR A 41 3.22 9.14 -1.85
C TYR A 41 1.93 9.50 -2.59
N ALA A 42 2.09 10.20 -3.72
CA ALA A 42 0.97 10.69 -4.52
C ALA A 42 0.48 9.69 -5.58
N GLY A 43 1.26 8.64 -5.88
CA GLY A 43 0.93 7.65 -6.89
C GLY A 43 -0.20 6.68 -6.51
N ARG A 44 -0.44 5.69 -7.37
CA ARG A 44 -1.50 4.70 -7.14
C ARG A 44 -1.09 3.76 -6.00
N ILE A 45 -1.96 3.61 -5.00
CA ILE A 45 -1.74 2.69 -3.87
C ILE A 45 -2.80 1.60 -3.94
N ILE A 46 -2.38 0.33 -3.85
CA ILE A 46 -3.25 -0.84 -3.78
C ILE A 46 -2.91 -1.60 -2.50
N ALA A 47 -3.91 -1.90 -1.68
CA ALA A 47 -3.75 -2.88 -0.62
C ALA A 47 -4.05 -4.26 -1.20
N GLY A 48 -3.00 -5.08 -1.34
CA GLY A 48 -3.09 -6.39 -1.97
C GLY A 48 -3.89 -7.37 -1.11
N ARG A 49 -4.74 -8.17 -1.76
CA ARG A 49 -5.45 -9.28 -1.13
C ARG A 49 -4.99 -10.60 -1.73
N ASP A 50 -5.16 -11.68 -0.97
CA ASP A 50 -4.87 -13.02 -1.46
C ASP A 50 -5.66 -13.26 -2.75
N LEU A 51 -4.97 -13.82 -3.75
CA LEU A 51 -5.48 -14.10 -5.10
C LEU A 51 -5.91 -12.86 -5.92
N MET A 52 -5.60 -11.64 -5.47
CA MET A 52 -5.82 -10.43 -6.25
C MET A 52 -4.86 -10.37 -7.44
N GLU A 53 -5.41 -10.20 -8.65
CA GLU A 53 -4.65 -9.92 -9.87
C GLU A 53 -4.64 -8.42 -10.15
N ILE A 54 -3.50 -7.91 -10.60
CA ILE A 54 -3.30 -6.49 -10.93
C ILE A 54 -2.77 -6.42 -12.34
N GLU A 55 -3.55 -5.82 -13.24
CA GLU A 55 -3.09 -5.49 -14.58
C GLU A 55 -2.10 -4.32 -14.52
N VAL A 56 -0.95 -4.48 -15.18
CA VAL A 56 0.18 -3.53 -15.20
C VAL A 56 0.47 -3.05 -16.62
#